data_AF-A0A845ZV55-F1
#
_entry.id   AF-A0A845ZV55-F1
#
_cell.length_a   1.000
_cell.length_b   1.000
_cell.length_c   1.000
_cell.angle_alpha   90.00
_cell.angle_beta   90.00
_cell.angle_gamma   90.00
#
_symmetry.space_group_name_H-M   'P 1'
#
loop_
_entity.id
_entity.type
_entity.pdbx_description
1 polymer ?
#
loop_
_entity_poly.entity_id
_entity_poly.type
_entity_poly.pdbx_seq_one_letter_code
_entity_poly.pdbx_strand_id
1 'polypeptide(L)'
;EQEIKALNQEKNKYKNEWEDAENVANAEAEGTQGTGQFGKGIVYKDKRNYADEIKQQFIELDNKVKEKEEKIDKLRQERNLILQSPESNLEQLNQEIDKESDGFLARLVTLEELSKDDPNIRNINWLITALFVTIEISPILVKLLSGKGPYDYLLEQKESQEIYNEYFRIKKEQRLQLSEGASKKYMKKIQEFEQ
;
A
#
# COMPACT_ATOMS: atom_id res chain seq x y z
N GLU A 1 -8.74 -21.83 14.75
CA GLU A 1 -10.13 -21.57 15.19
C GLU A 1 -11.14 -22.62 14.71
N GLN A 2 -11.14 -23.02 13.43
CA GLN A 2 -12.02 -24.10 12.93
C GLN A 2 -11.80 -25.44 13.64
N GLU A 3 -10.54 -25.80 13.93
CA GLU A 3 -10.21 -27.04 14.64
C GLU A 3 -10.74 -27.08 16.09
N ILE A 4 -10.64 -25.97 16.84
CA ILE A 4 -11.20 -25.87 18.20
C ILE A 4 -12.73 -25.95 18.16
N LYS A 5 -13.36 -25.38 17.14
CA LYS A 5 -14.80 -25.49 16.94
C LYS A 5 -15.23 -26.95 16.72
N ALA A 6 -14.47 -27.70 15.91
CA ALA A 6 -14.71 -29.13 15.69
C ALA A 6 -14.50 -29.95 16.98
N LEU A 7 -13.40 -29.72 17.70
CA LEU A 7 -13.12 -30.38 18.97
C LEU A 7 -14.18 -30.08 20.04
N ASN A 8 -14.70 -28.85 20.09
CA ASN A 8 -15.79 -28.50 21.00
C ASN A 8 -17.12 -29.17 20.63
N GLN A 9 -17.40 -29.36 19.35
CA GLN A 9 -18.57 -30.14 18.91
C GLN A 9 -18.46 -31.60 19.34
N GLU A 10 -17.28 -32.21 19.13
CA GLU A 10 -17.00 -33.58 19.53
C GLU A 10 -17.05 -33.75 21.06
N LYS A 11 -16.44 -32.81 21.80
CA LYS A 11 -16.50 -32.75 23.27
C LYS A 11 -17.95 -32.69 23.77
N ASN A 12 -18.78 -31.86 23.18
CA ASN A 12 -20.19 -31.74 23.57
C ASN A 12 -20.99 -33.01 23.25
N LYS A 13 -20.65 -33.72 22.18
CA LYS A 13 -21.25 -35.03 21.88
C LYS A 13 -20.94 -36.05 22.98
N TYR A 14 -19.66 -36.21 23.33
CA TYR A 14 -19.26 -37.12 24.41
C TYR A 14 -19.78 -36.71 25.78
N LYS A 15 -19.92 -35.41 26.03
CA LYS A 15 -20.56 -34.91 27.25
C LYS A 15 -22.01 -35.37 27.36
N ASN A 16 -22.80 -35.17 26.31
CA ASN A 16 -24.20 -35.58 26.29
C ASN A 16 -24.33 -37.11 26.40
N GLU A 17 -23.47 -37.83 25.68
CA GLU A 17 -23.44 -39.30 25.73
C GLU A 17 -23.06 -39.82 27.12
N TRP A 18 -22.14 -39.15 27.82
CA TRP A 18 -21.81 -39.46 29.21
C TRP A 18 -22.99 -39.21 30.15
N GLU A 19 -23.66 -38.05 30.03
CA GLU A 19 -24.84 -37.71 30.83
C GLU A 19 -25.97 -38.73 30.62
N ASP A 20 -26.21 -39.12 29.37
CA ASP A 20 -27.20 -40.15 29.02
C ASP A 20 -26.82 -41.53 29.58
N ALA A 21 -25.56 -41.95 29.43
CA ALA A 21 -25.07 -43.22 29.97
C ALA A 21 -25.13 -43.27 31.51
N GLU A 22 -24.83 -42.16 32.18
CA GLU A 22 -24.94 -42.04 33.64
C GLU A 22 -26.40 -42.12 34.10
N ASN A 23 -27.31 -41.45 33.40
CA ASN A 23 -28.75 -41.53 33.67
C ASN A 23 -29.28 -42.96 33.51
N VAL A 24 -28.88 -43.68 32.46
CA VAL A 24 -29.28 -45.08 32.22
C VAL A 24 -28.70 -46.02 33.28
N ALA A 25 -27.47 -45.78 33.76
CA ALA A 25 -26.89 -46.54 34.85
C ALA A 25 -27.64 -46.28 36.18
N ASN A 26 -27.99 -45.03 36.48
CA ASN A 26 -28.74 -44.67 37.68
C ASN A 26 -30.16 -45.25 37.67
N ALA A 27 -30.85 -45.18 36.53
CA ALA A 27 -32.19 -45.77 36.35
C ALA A 27 -32.19 -47.30 36.52
N GLU A 28 -31.11 -47.97 36.12
CA GLU A 28 -30.91 -49.40 36.39
C GLU A 28 -30.77 -49.68 37.89
N ALA A 29 -29.98 -48.88 38.62
CA ALA A 29 -29.83 -49.03 40.07
C ALA A 29 -31.13 -48.78 40.84
N GLU A 30 -31.93 -47.83 40.37
CA GLU A 30 -33.24 -47.51 40.93
C GLU A 30 -34.34 -48.51 40.54
N GLY A 31 -34.07 -49.40 39.58
CA GLY A 31 -35.03 -50.38 39.07
C GLY A 31 -36.13 -49.78 38.20
N THR A 32 -35.96 -48.55 37.69
CA THR A 32 -36.95 -47.83 36.87
C THR A 32 -36.81 -48.13 35.38
N GLN A 33 -35.68 -48.71 34.96
CA GLN A 33 -35.40 -49.09 33.57
C GLN A 33 -34.56 -50.39 33.52
N GLY A 34 -34.57 -51.09 32.38
CA GLY A 34 -33.75 -52.28 32.14
C GLY A 34 -34.24 -53.53 32.87
N THR A 35 -33.47 -54.08 33.81
CA THR A 35 -33.85 -55.34 34.50
C THR A 35 -35.00 -55.16 35.49
N GLY A 36 -35.32 -53.93 35.89
CA GLY A 36 -36.39 -53.62 36.86
C GLY A 36 -36.08 -54.07 38.29
N GLN A 37 -34.84 -54.49 38.57
CA GLN A 37 -34.41 -54.92 39.89
C GLN A 37 -33.72 -53.77 40.61
N PHE A 38 -34.14 -53.49 41.84
CA PHE A 38 -33.50 -52.48 42.66
C PHE A 38 -32.10 -52.95 43.10
N GLY A 39 -31.08 -52.12 42.88
CA GLY A 39 -29.72 -52.32 43.38
C GLY A 39 -28.63 -52.40 42.31
N LYS A 40 -27.38 -52.46 42.78
CA LYS A 40 -26.17 -52.38 41.94
C LYS A 40 -25.70 -53.77 41.46
N GLY A 41 -26.51 -54.38 40.59
CA GLY A 41 -26.23 -55.68 39.97
C GLY A 41 -25.13 -55.64 38.90
N ILE A 42 -24.90 -56.76 38.22
CA ILE A 42 -23.89 -56.89 37.15
C ILE A 42 -24.18 -55.94 35.99
N VAL A 43 -25.44 -55.84 35.57
CA VAL A 43 -25.90 -54.94 34.49
C VAL A 43 -25.66 -53.47 34.85
N TYR A 44 -25.88 -53.08 36.10
CA TYR A 44 -25.53 -51.73 36.58
C TYR A 44 -24.02 -51.48 36.48
N LYS A 45 -23.18 -52.45 36.88
CA LYS A 45 -21.72 -52.30 36.80
C LYS A 45 -21.24 -52.13 35.37
N ASP A 46 -21.77 -52.90 34.42
CA ASP A 46 -21.41 -52.78 33.01
C ASP A 46 -21.82 -51.42 32.43
N LYS A 47 -23.02 -50.94 32.74
CA LYS A 47 -23.49 -49.60 32.36
C LYS A 47 -22.69 -48.47 33.00
N ARG A 48 -22.28 -48.65 34.26
CA ARG A 48 -21.43 -47.69 34.98
C ARG A 48 -20.03 -47.63 34.38
N ASN A 49 -19.44 -48.78 34.07
CA ASN A 49 -18.14 -48.87 33.41
C ASN A 49 -18.18 -48.18 32.04
N TYR A 50 -19.24 -48.40 31.25
CA TYR A 50 -19.45 -47.68 29.99
C TYR A 50 -19.51 -46.17 30.20
N ALA A 51 -20.30 -45.69 31.17
CA ALA A 51 -20.37 -44.26 31.47
C ALA A 51 -19.00 -43.68 31.90
N ASP A 52 -18.22 -44.43 32.69
CA ASP A 52 -16.89 -44.02 33.13
C ASP A 52 -15.88 -44.02 31.97
N GLU A 53 -16.00 -44.93 30.98
CA GLU A 53 -15.20 -44.91 29.74
C GLU A 53 -15.49 -43.67 28.88
N ILE A 54 -16.77 -43.34 28.65
CA ILE A 54 -17.17 -42.16 27.89
C ILE A 54 -16.72 -40.87 28.61
N LYS A 55 -16.78 -40.86 29.95
CA LYS A 55 -16.25 -39.75 30.76
C LYS A 55 -14.76 -39.52 30.54
N GLN A 56 -13.95 -40.57 30.42
CA GLN A 56 -12.51 -40.43 30.13
C GLN A 56 -12.29 -39.78 28.76
N GLN A 57 -13.06 -40.17 27.74
CA GLN A 57 -12.96 -39.56 26.41
C GLN A 57 -13.36 -38.08 26.41
N PHE A 58 -14.40 -37.72 27.18
CA PHE A 58 -14.76 -36.31 27.39
C PHE A 58 -13.63 -35.52 28.07
N ILE A 59 -13.02 -36.06 29.12
CA ILE A 59 -11.91 -35.40 29.85
C ILE A 59 -10.70 -35.21 28.93
N GLU A 60 -10.37 -36.20 28.12
CA GLU A 60 -9.25 -36.12 27.17
C GLU A 60 -9.47 -34.99 26.15
N LEU A 61 -10.69 -34.90 25.59
CA LEU A 61 -11.05 -33.84 24.65
C LEU A 61 -11.07 -32.46 25.32
N ASP A 62 -11.56 -32.34 26.55
CA ASP A 62 -11.54 -31.07 27.29
C ASP A 62 -10.12 -30.56 27.53
N ASN A 63 -9.20 -31.45 27.89
CA ASN A 63 -7.79 -31.11 28.05
C ASN A 63 -7.14 -30.68 26.72
N LYS A 64 -7.43 -31.38 25.62
CA LYS A 64 -6.94 -31.00 24.28
C LYS A 64 -7.44 -29.62 23.83
N VAL A 65 -8.70 -29.27 24.16
CA VAL A 65 -9.25 -27.95 23.87
C VAL A 65 -8.51 -26.88 24.68
N LYS A 66 -8.35 -27.08 26.00
CA LYS A 66 -7.63 -26.15 26.89
C LYS A 66 -6.20 -25.88 26.42
N GLU A 67 -5.45 -26.93 26.09
CA GLU A 67 -4.07 -26.79 25.61
C GLU A 67 -3.98 -25.94 24.34
N LYS A 68 -4.92 -26.14 23.40
CA LYS A 68 -4.98 -25.34 22.16
C LYS A 68 -5.40 -23.90 22.42
N GLU A 69 -6.36 -23.67 23.32
CA GLU A 69 -6.78 -22.31 23.71
C GLU A 69 -5.63 -21.54 24.35
N GLU A 70 -4.90 -22.15 25.29
CA GLU A 70 -3.70 -21.55 25.90
C GLU A 70 -2.62 -21.22 24.86
N LYS A 71 -2.39 -22.11 23.89
CA LYS A 71 -1.43 -21.88 22.81
C LYS A 71 -1.85 -20.71 21.92
N ILE A 72 -3.13 -20.60 21.60
CA ILE A 72 -3.66 -19.47 20.82
C ILE A 72 -3.49 -18.16 21.59
N ASP A 73 -3.79 -18.15 22.88
CA ASP A 73 -3.66 -16.94 23.69
C ASP A 73 -2.21 -16.49 23.81
N LYS A 74 -1.26 -17.42 23.96
CA LYS A 74 0.18 -17.10 23.88
C LYS A 74 0.56 -16.49 22.53
N LEU A 75 0.15 -17.10 21.43
CA LEU A 75 0.41 -16.57 20.08
C LEU A 75 -0.25 -15.20 19.87
N ARG A 76 -1.44 -14.97 20.44
CA ARG A 76 -2.11 -13.66 20.39
C ARG A 76 -1.35 -12.61 21.19
N GLN A 77 -0.83 -12.97 22.37
CA GLN A 77 0.03 -12.09 23.18
C GLN A 77 1.33 -11.76 22.44
N GLU A 78 2.03 -12.75 21.89
CA GLU A 78 3.23 -12.56 21.08
C GLU A 78 2.95 -11.64 19.87
N ARG A 79 1.86 -11.89 19.15
CA ARG A 79 1.43 -11.05 18.03
C ARG A 79 1.15 -9.62 18.48
N ASN A 80 0.50 -9.41 19.62
CA ASN A 80 0.22 -8.06 20.13
C ASN A 80 1.50 -7.34 20.56
N LEU A 81 2.49 -8.06 21.10
CA LEU A 81 3.80 -7.49 21.42
C LEU A 81 4.54 -7.06 20.16
N ILE A 82 4.49 -7.87 19.10
CA ILE A 82 5.06 -7.54 17.79
C ILE A 82 4.35 -6.31 17.20
N LEU A 83 3.01 -6.25 17.24
CA LEU A 83 2.23 -5.09 16.76
C LEU A 83 2.39 -3.81 17.60
N GLN A 84 2.97 -3.91 18.79
CA GLN A 84 3.32 -2.75 19.62
C GLN A 84 4.79 -2.36 19.44
N SER A 85 5.58 -3.17 18.72
CA SER A 85 6.96 -2.83 18.42
C SER A 85 6.99 -1.62 17.47
N PRO A 86 7.97 -0.70 17.62
CA PRO A 86 8.15 0.41 16.70
C PRO A 86 8.29 -0.01 15.23
N GLU A 87 8.82 -1.21 14.97
CA GLU A 87 8.99 -1.80 13.64
C GLU A 87 7.65 -2.10 12.96
N SER A 88 6.65 -2.56 13.72
CA SER A 88 5.32 -2.84 13.17
C SER A 88 4.51 -1.58 12.83
N ASN A 89 4.77 -0.46 13.53
CA ASN A 89 4.19 0.84 13.17
C ASN A 89 4.75 1.35 11.84
N LEU A 90 6.00 1.03 11.51
CA LEU A 90 6.58 1.33 10.19
C LEU A 90 5.94 0.47 9.10
N GLU A 91 5.70 -0.82 9.35
CA GLU A 91 4.98 -1.69 8.41
C GLU A 91 3.52 -1.23 8.19
N GLN A 92 2.81 -0.81 9.24
CA GLN A 92 1.45 -0.28 9.11
C GLN A 92 1.41 1.06 8.37
N LEU A 93 2.36 1.95 8.66
CA LEU A 93 2.51 3.22 7.93
C LEU A 93 2.82 2.95 6.45
N ASN A 94 3.69 1.98 6.15
CA ASN A 94 4.00 1.55 4.78
C ASN A 94 2.76 0.97 4.07
N GLN A 95 1.94 0.15 4.75
CA GLN A 95 0.70 -0.40 4.20
C GLN A 95 -0.41 0.65 3.96
N GLU A 96 -0.46 1.72 4.75
CA GLU A 96 -1.38 2.84 4.51
C GLU A 96 -0.88 3.74 3.36
N ILE A 97 0.44 3.97 3.27
CA ILE A 97 1.09 4.68 2.16
C ILE A 97 0.89 3.93 0.82
N ASP A 98 0.88 2.59 0.85
CA ASP A 98 0.65 1.71 -0.32
C ASP A 98 -0.76 1.82 -0.94
N LYS A 99 -1.76 2.30 -0.19
CA LYS A 99 -3.14 2.38 -0.69
C LYS A 99 -3.46 3.66 -1.45
N GLU A 100 -2.70 4.73 -1.22
CA GLU A 100 -2.99 6.06 -1.78
C GLU A 100 -1.84 6.65 -2.60
N SER A 101 -0.60 6.19 -2.38
CA SER A 101 0.52 6.53 -3.23
C SER A 101 0.90 5.33 -4.10
N ASP A 102 0.78 5.53 -5.41
CA ASP A 102 1.20 4.63 -6.48
C ASP A 102 2.44 3.84 -6.03
N GLY A 103 2.32 2.51 -5.86
CA GLY A 103 3.25 1.64 -5.11
C GLY A 103 4.71 1.64 -5.59
N PHE A 104 5.07 2.51 -6.53
CA PHE A 104 6.42 2.95 -6.81
C PHE A 104 7.13 3.62 -5.61
N LEU A 105 6.49 4.56 -4.90
CA LEU A 105 7.14 5.24 -3.75
C LEU A 105 7.42 4.26 -2.60
N ALA A 106 6.46 3.37 -2.31
CA ALA A 106 6.67 2.30 -1.35
C ALA A 106 7.80 1.36 -1.77
N ARG A 107 7.84 0.94 -3.04
CA ARG A 107 8.97 0.14 -3.58
C ARG A 107 10.31 0.87 -3.49
N LEU A 108 10.33 2.20 -3.65
CA LEU A 108 11.53 3.02 -3.49
C LEU A 108 12.00 3.05 -2.03
N VAL A 109 11.08 3.26 -1.08
CA VAL A 109 11.36 3.26 0.37
C VAL A 109 11.83 1.87 0.83
N THR A 110 11.17 0.80 0.39
CA THR A 110 11.61 -0.58 0.69
C THR A 110 13.00 -0.87 0.11
N LEU A 111 13.29 -0.42 -1.12
CA LEU A 111 14.61 -0.58 -1.72
C LEU A 111 15.70 0.22 -0.99
N GLU A 112 15.36 1.42 -0.48
CA GLU A 112 16.24 2.21 0.37
C GLU A 112 16.50 1.53 1.72
N GLU A 113 15.49 0.92 2.32
CA GLU A 113 15.61 0.19 3.58
C GLU A 113 16.50 -1.06 3.42
N LEU A 114 16.26 -1.87 2.39
CA LEU A 114 17.11 -3.01 2.01
C LEU A 114 18.55 -2.59 1.69
N SER A 115 18.76 -1.35 1.23
CA SER A 115 20.09 -0.84 0.92
C SER A 115 20.97 -0.56 2.15
N LYS A 116 20.37 -0.44 3.34
CA LYS A 116 21.10 -0.20 4.59
C LYS A 116 21.83 -1.45 5.08
N ASP A 117 21.27 -2.62 4.80
CA ASP A 117 21.79 -3.91 5.29
C ASP A 117 22.86 -4.52 4.38
N ASP A 118 22.80 -4.29 3.06
CA ASP A 118 23.77 -4.83 2.10
C ASP A 118 24.39 -3.73 1.20
N PRO A 119 25.72 -3.54 1.23
CA PRO A 119 26.41 -2.56 0.39
C PRO A 119 26.26 -2.80 -1.13
N ASN A 120 26.00 -4.04 -1.58
CA ASN A 120 25.72 -4.33 -2.99
C ASN A 120 24.33 -3.83 -3.40
N ILE A 121 23.33 -4.01 -2.53
CA ILE A 121 21.97 -3.51 -2.76
C ILE A 121 21.97 -1.99 -2.82
N ARG A 122 22.81 -1.32 -2.03
CA ARG A 122 23.02 0.14 -2.12
C ARG A 122 23.48 0.62 -3.48
N ASN A 123 24.44 -0.08 -4.09
CA ASN A 123 24.91 0.28 -5.43
C ASN A 123 23.81 0.08 -6.48
N ILE A 124 23.01 -0.97 -6.33
CA ILE A 124 21.85 -1.26 -7.20
C ILE A 124 20.77 -0.18 -7.05
N ASN A 125 20.45 0.23 -5.82
CA ASN A 125 19.48 1.30 -5.56
C ASN A 125 19.89 2.63 -6.21
N TRP A 126 21.16 3.00 -6.06
CA TRP A 126 21.70 4.21 -6.69
C TRP A 126 21.62 4.13 -8.22
N LEU A 127 21.93 2.98 -8.81
CA LEU A 127 21.85 2.76 -10.26
C LEU A 127 20.41 2.87 -10.78
N ILE A 128 19.44 2.27 -10.10
CA ILE A 128 18.02 2.34 -10.47
C ILE A 128 17.51 3.77 -10.36
N THR A 129 17.85 4.48 -9.27
CA THR A 129 17.47 5.89 -9.08
C THR A 129 18.07 6.77 -10.19
N ALA A 130 19.36 6.59 -10.50
CA ALA A 130 20.03 7.34 -11.57
C ALA A 130 19.40 7.06 -12.96
N LEU A 131 18.94 5.83 -13.21
CA LEU A 131 18.23 5.48 -14.44
C LEU A 131 16.92 6.26 -14.58
N PHE A 132 16.11 6.33 -13.52
CA PHE A 132 14.86 7.12 -13.54
C PHE A 132 15.12 8.61 -13.77
N VAL A 133 16.08 9.18 -13.05
CA VAL A 133 16.50 10.58 -13.24
C VAL A 133 16.95 10.83 -14.68
N THR A 134 17.72 9.90 -15.26
CA THR A 134 18.19 10.03 -16.64
C THR A 134 17.03 9.96 -17.65
N ILE A 135 16.06 9.06 -17.44
CA ILE A 135 14.88 8.94 -18.31
C ILE A 135 14.01 10.21 -18.23
N GLU A 136 13.79 10.75 -17.03
CA GLU A 136 12.96 11.94 -16.85
C GLU A 136 13.61 13.22 -17.37
N ILE A 137 14.94 13.33 -17.28
CA ILE A 137 15.68 14.48 -17.82
C ILE A 137 16.01 14.28 -19.32
N SER A 138 15.84 13.06 -19.85
CA SER A 138 16.10 12.73 -21.26
C SER A 138 15.43 13.70 -22.26
N PRO A 139 14.15 14.09 -22.13
CA PRO A 139 13.53 15.03 -23.06
C PRO A 139 14.20 16.41 -23.09
N ILE A 140 14.73 16.86 -21.94
CA ILE A 140 15.47 18.12 -21.82
C ILE A 140 16.84 17.98 -22.47
N LEU A 141 17.55 16.88 -22.19
CA LEU A 141 18.83 16.58 -22.83
C LEU A 141 18.71 16.48 -24.35
N VAL A 142 17.67 15.81 -24.84
CA VAL A 142 17.37 15.70 -26.28
C VAL A 142 17.11 17.08 -26.87
N LYS A 143 16.33 17.95 -26.21
CA LYS A 143 16.11 19.33 -26.67
C LYS A 143 17.40 20.16 -26.71
N LEU A 144 18.29 19.99 -25.73
CA LEU A 144 19.55 20.73 -25.66
C LEU A 144 20.58 20.24 -26.68
N LEU A 145 20.61 18.93 -26.94
CA LEU A 145 21.52 18.31 -27.90
C LEU A 145 21.00 18.39 -29.34
N SER A 146 19.68 18.51 -29.54
CA SER A 146 19.11 18.72 -30.86
C SER A 146 19.47 20.10 -31.40
N GLY A 147 19.91 20.16 -32.66
CA GLY A 147 20.09 21.43 -33.36
C GLY A 147 18.76 22.16 -33.61
N LYS A 148 18.86 23.37 -34.18
CA LYS A 148 17.69 24.21 -34.52
C LYS A 148 16.63 23.40 -35.26
N GLY A 149 15.43 23.37 -34.71
CA GLY A 149 14.29 22.69 -35.31
C GLY A 149 13.64 23.54 -36.43
N PRO A 150 12.75 22.96 -37.25
CA PRO A 150 11.98 23.71 -38.26
C PRO A 150 11.21 24.90 -37.68
N TYR A 151 10.74 24.79 -36.44
CA TYR A 151 10.08 25.88 -35.73
C TYR A 151 11.03 27.05 -35.45
N ASP A 152 12.28 26.78 -35.06
CA ASP A 152 13.28 27.80 -34.79
C ASP A 152 13.61 28.61 -36.05
N TYR A 153 13.63 27.96 -37.22
CA TYR A 153 13.82 28.65 -38.51
C TYR A 153 12.63 29.54 -38.89
N LEU A 154 11.39 29.08 -38.66
CA LEU A 154 10.19 29.88 -38.90
C LEU A 154 10.12 31.09 -37.96
N LEU A 155 10.50 30.90 -36.70
CA LEU A 155 10.57 31.97 -35.71
C LEU A 155 11.63 33.00 -36.12
N GLU A 156 12.84 32.56 -36.47
CA GLU A 156 13.92 33.42 -36.94
C GLU A 156 13.53 34.22 -38.20
N GLN A 157 12.79 33.60 -39.14
CA GLN A 157 12.28 34.32 -40.31
C GLN A 157 11.29 35.44 -39.92
N LYS A 158 10.38 35.15 -38.99
CA LYS A 158 9.38 36.13 -38.54
C LYS A 158 10.04 37.29 -37.79
N GLU A 159 10.94 36.98 -36.85
CA GLU A 159 11.71 37.99 -36.12
C GLU A 159 12.55 38.86 -37.06
N SER A 160 13.20 38.23 -38.04
CA SER A 160 13.95 38.96 -39.07
C SER A 160 13.06 39.91 -39.86
N GLN A 161 11.88 39.47 -40.29
CA GLN A 161 10.92 40.31 -41.00
C GLN A 161 10.47 41.51 -40.17
N GLU A 162 10.17 41.31 -38.88
CA GLU A 162 9.78 42.38 -37.97
C GLU A 162 10.91 43.42 -37.80
N ILE A 163 12.16 42.96 -37.63
CA ILE A 163 13.33 43.83 -37.54
C ILE A 163 13.53 44.62 -38.84
N TYR A 164 13.40 43.99 -40.00
CA TYR A 164 13.51 44.66 -41.30
C TYR A 164 12.43 45.73 -41.49
N ASN A 165 11.19 45.42 -41.13
CA ASN A 165 10.07 46.35 -41.24
C ASN A 165 10.30 47.61 -40.38
N GLU A 166 10.75 47.43 -39.14
CA GLU A 166 11.05 48.56 -38.26
C GLU A 166 12.25 49.37 -38.75
N TYR A 167 13.29 48.71 -39.27
CA TYR A 167 14.43 49.38 -39.92
C TYR A 167 13.98 50.26 -41.09
N PHE A 168 13.12 49.73 -41.98
CA PHE A 168 12.60 50.48 -43.12
C PHE A 168 11.72 51.66 -42.68
N ARG A 169 10.91 51.48 -41.65
CA ARG A 169 10.08 52.54 -41.07
C ARG A 169 10.94 53.70 -40.54
N ILE A 170 11.94 53.40 -39.70
CA ILE A 170 12.85 54.41 -39.15
C ILE A 170 13.58 55.16 -40.27
N LYS A 171 14.08 54.44 -41.29
CA LYS A 171 14.79 55.08 -42.41
C LYS A 171 13.88 55.98 -43.24
N LYS A 172 12.61 55.59 -43.42
CA LYS A 172 11.61 56.40 -44.11
C LYS A 172 11.31 57.68 -43.33
N GLU A 173 11.12 57.57 -42.02
CA GLU A 173 10.89 58.71 -41.13
C GLU A 173 12.07 59.69 -41.15
N GLN A 174 13.32 59.20 -41.07
CA GLN A 174 14.52 60.04 -41.16
C GLN A 174 14.61 60.81 -42.48
N ARG A 175 14.32 60.14 -43.61
CA ARG A 175 14.29 60.81 -44.93
C ARG A 175 13.21 61.88 -45.01
N LEU A 176 12.04 61.62 -44.42
CA LEU A 176 10.94 62.59 -44.37
C LEU A 176 11.35 63.83 -43.56
N GLN A 177 11.95 63.62 -42.38
CA GLN A 177 12.43 64.71 -41.52
C GLN A 177 13.51 65.56 -42.20
N LEU A 178 14.46 64.93 -42.91
CA LEU A 178 15.48 65.63 -43.69
C LEU A 178 14.86 66.48 -44.82
N SER A 179 13.87 65.92 -45.53
CA SER A 179 13.13 66.62 -46.59
C SER A 179 12.33 67.80 -46.05
N GLU A 180 11.59 67.61 -44.95
CA GLU A 180 10.84 68.68 -44.29
C GLU A 180 11.77 69.78 -43.76
N GLY A 181 12.90 69.41 -43.17
CA GLY A 181 13.93 70.35 -42.71
C GLY A 181 14.51 71.18 -43.85
N ALA A 182 14.82 70.54 -44.98
CA ALA A 182 15.27 71.24 -46.18
C ALA A 182 14.19 72.19 -46.70
N SER A 183 12.93 71.72 -46.84
CA SER A 183 11.81 72.52 -47.30
C SER A 183 11.57 73.75 -46.42
N LYS A 184 11.57 73.59 -45.09
CA LYS A 184 11.44 74.73 -44.15
C LYS A 184 12.56 75.75 -44.31
N LYS A 185 13.80 75.28 -44.53
CA LYS A 185 14.95 76.16 -44.78
C LYS A 185 14.79 76.95 -46.09
N TYR A 186 14.29 76.33 -47.15
CA TYR A 186 14.00 77.02 -48.41
C TYR A 186 12.88 78.05 -48.25
N MET A 187 11.78 77.68 -47.58
CA MET A 187 10.67 78.61 -47.31
C MET A 187 11.10 79.83 -46.49
N LYS A 188 11.95 79.63 -45.47
CA LYS A 188 12.48 80.73 -44.67
C LYS A 188 13.33 81.69 -45.50
N LYS A 189 14.19 81.16 -46.38
CA LYS A 189 14.98 81.99 -47.30
C LYS A 189 14.13 82.81 -48.27
N ILE A 190 13.01 82.26 -48.73
CA ILE A 190 12.08 82.99 -49.61
C ILE A 190 11.44 84.15 -48.83
N GLN A 191 10.97 83.90 -47.60
CA GLN A 191 10.42 84.96 -46.74
C GLN A 191 11.44 86.04 -46.37
N GLU A 192 12.70 85.67 -46.13
CA GLU A 192 13.80 86.62 -45.87
C GLU A 192 14.17 87.46 -47.11
N PHE A 193 13.86 86.99 -48.33
CA PHE A 193 14.11 87.71 -49.58
C PHE A 193 12.95 88.65 -49.97
N GLU A 194 11.74 88.37 -49.47
CA GLU A 194 10.54 89.17 -49.72
C GLU A 194 10.38 90.37 -48.76
N GLN A 195 11.23 90.49 -47.72
CA GLN A 195 11.33 91.65 -46.82
C GLN A 195 12.42 92.63 -47.25
#